data_AF-A0A7D8V057-F1
#
_entry.id   AF-A0A7D8V057-F1
#
_cell.length_a   1.000
_cell.length_b   1.000
_cell.length_c   1.000
_cell.angle_alpha   90.00
_cell.angle_beta   90.00
_cell.angle_gamma   90.00
#
_symmetry.space_group_name_H-M   'P 1'
#
loop_
_entity.id
_entity.type
_entity.pdbx_description
1 polymer ?
#
loop_
_entity_poly.entity_id
_entity_poly.type
_entity_poly.pdbx_seq_one_letter_code
_entity_poly.pdbx_strand_id
1 'polypeptide(L)'
;MLPENALLDNGLATIGAILWSVQVIPQIIKSHQTKSTEGLSPHLMLIWATACLFEGAYLVAMRSSLPLQLQPQCFGLLGAVSWAQCLYYSYGFSKRKAITYLVSFWAIFAGFEAASVFTLWHLQAKGITWPLPMYGYITTVLLAMGLLPQYYEIWVHKEVFGISMGFMLIDIAGGVFSAASLFFHNPFDYIACVQFMLVVVLDGLVVVLALILNPIAERRRAAEDKDDDLEAGAPEVSQPPEAQHLLGGSSSFSRYGAAEGMPAPGRRVSVAAVPHFGSVHNHSHMPQRKNSTQGQN
;
A
#
# COMPACT_ATOMS: atom_id res chain seq x y z
N MET A 1 10.72 -30.60 28.70
CA MET A 1 11.56 -29.42 28.39
C MET A 1 12.37 -29.05 29.62
N LEU A 2 13.62 -28.64 29.45
CA LEU A 2 14.37 -28.01 30.54
C LEU A 2 13.74 -26.64 30.85
N PRO A 3 13.66 -26.20 32.12
CA PRO A 3 13.03 -24.94 32.51
C PRO A 3 13.63 -23.72 31.78
N GLU A 4 14.93 -23.75 31.50
CA GLU A 4 15.66 -22.68 30.81
C GLU A 4 15.19 -22.46 29.38
N ASN A 5 14.88 -23.53 28.64
CA ASN A 5 14.40 -23.44 27.26
C ASN A 5 13.01 -22.78 27.19
N ALA A 6 12.16 -23.05 28.18
CA ALA A 6 10.84 -22.45 28.25
C ALA A 6 10.90 -20.95 28.61
N LEU A 7 11.88 -20.54 29.43
CA LEU A 7 12.10 -19.12 29.74
C LEU A 7 12.62 -18.35 28.53
N LEU A 8 13.57 -18.91 27.79
CA LEU A 8 14.11 -18.30 26.57
C LEU A 8 13.07 -18.22 25.45
N ASP A 9 12.30 -19.29 25.22
CA ASP A 9 11.18 -19.30 24.27
C ASP A 9 10.19 -18.16 24.57
N ASN A 10 9.65 -18.12 25.80
CA ASN A 10 8.67 -17.11 26.18
C ASN A 10 9.24 -15.68 26.17
N GLY A 11 10.50 -15.50 26.58
CA GLY A 11 11.14 -14.18 26.60
C GLY A 11 11.33 -13.61 25.20
N LEU A 12 11.93 -14.39 24.29
CA LEU A 12 12.16 -13.99 22.90
C LEU A 12 10.85 -13.80 22.14
N ALA A 13 9.89 -14.72 22.32
CA ALA A 13 8.56 -14.63 21.71
C ALA A 13 7.82 -13.37 22.19
N THR A 14 7.94 -13.01 23.47
CA THR A 14 7.31 -11.80 24.01
C THR A 14 7.93 -10.54 23.40
N ILE A 15 9.26 -10.47 23.29
CA ILE A 15 9.94 -9.32 22.67
C ILE A 15 9.53 -9.19 21.20
N GLY A 16 9.61 -10.29 20.44
CA GLY A 16 9.22 -10.31 19.04
C GLY A 16 7.77 -9.89 18.84
N ALA A 17 6.84 -10.48 19.61
CA ALA A 17 5.42 -10.15 19.57
C ALA A 17 5.14 -8.69 19.90
N ILE A 18 5.81 -8.11 20.90
CA ILE A 18 5.63 -6.69 21.25
C ILE A 18 6.10 -5.80 20.10
N LEU A 19 7.29 -6.05 19.56
CA LEU A 19 7.85 -5.26 18.46
C LEU A 19 6.92 -5.31 17.24
N TRP A 20 6.48 -6.50 16.84
CA TRP A 20 5.55 -6.67 15.73
C TRP A 20 4.17 -6.07 15.99
N SER A 21 3.69 -6.11 17.23
CA SER A 21 2.42 -5.47 17.61
C SER A 21 2.47 -3.95 17.43
N VAL A 22 3.62 -3.32 17.71
CA VAL A 22 3.74 -1.85 17.74
C VAL A 22 4.44 -1.26 16.52
N GLN A 23 4.99 -2.07 15.60
CA GLN A 23 5.79 -1.60 14.47
C GLN A 23 5.07 -0.56 13.61
N VAL A 24 3.75 -0.69 13.46
CA VAL A 24 2.93 0.21 12.61
C VAL A 24 2.73 1.58 13.25
N ILE A 25 2.93 1.72 14.57
CA ILE A 25 2.70 2.97 15.30
C ILE A 25 3.54 4.14 14.75
N PRO A 26 4.87 4.01 14.56
CA PRO A 26 5.67 5.04 13.88
C PRO A 26 5.08 5.50 12.55
N GLN A 27 4.57 4.58 11.73
CA GLN A 27 3.95 4.93 10.45
C GLN A 27 2.64 5.68 10.65
N ILE A 28 1.78 5.25 11.58
CA ILE A 28 0.53 5.95 11.91
C ILE A 28 0.79 7.37 12.38
N ILE A 29 1.78 7.53 13.26
CA ILE A 29 2.19 8.84 13.80
C ILE A 29 2.72 9.72 12.67
N LYS A 30 3.63 9.19 11.83
CA LYS A 30 4.19 9.90 10.67
C LYS A 30 3.07 10.41 9.77
N SER A 31 2.16 9.53 9.34
CA SER A 31 1.04 9.89 8.47
C SER A 31 0.09 10.92 9.11
N HIS A 32 -0.13 10.83 10.43
CA HIS A 32 -0.91 11.83 11.14
C HIS A 32 -0.21 13.18 11.25
N GLN A 33 1.12 13.21 11.40
CA GLN A 33 1.89 14.45 11.51
C GLN A 33 2.01 15.15 10.15
N THR A 34 2.35 14.40 9.10
CA THR A 34 2.51 14.95 7.74
C THR A 34 1.18 15.22 7.05
N LYS A 35 0.07 14.67 7.56
CA LYS A 35 -1.25 14.68 6.90
C LYS A 35 -1.20 14.12 5.47
N SER A 36 -0.23 13.25 5.22
CA SER A 36 0.02 12.63 3.93
C SER A 36 0.47 11.19 4.13
N THR A 37 0.02 10.33 3.23
CA THR A 37 0.41 8.92 3.10
C THR A 37 1.10 8.67 1.77
N GLU A 38 1.68 9.70 1.18
CA GLU A 38 2.45 9.58 -0.05
C GLU A 38 3.64 8.62 0.13
N GLY A 39 3.81 7.69 -0.80
CA GLY A 39 4.82 6.62 -0.77
C GLY A 39 4.56 5.50 0.25
N LEU A 40 3.43 5.52 0.96
CA LEU A 40 2.93 4.34 1.68
C LEU A 40 1.85 3.66 0.84
N SER A 41 2.08 2.41 0.46
CA SER A 41 1.10 1.69 -0.34
C SER A 41 -0.15 1.30 0.49
N PRO A 42 -1.37 1.76 0.13
CA PRO A 42 -2.60 1.36 0.82
C PRO A 42 -2.88 -0.14 0.64
N HIS A 43 -2.47 -0.72 -0.48
CA HIS A 43 -2.66 -2.14 -0.79
C HIS A 43 -1.81 -3.00 0.15
N LEU A 44 -0.57 -2.58 0.43
CA LEU A 44 0.28 -3.24 1.42
C LEU A 44 -0.43 -3.30 2.77
N MET A 45 -0.89 -2.14 3.27
CA MET A 45 -1.53 -2.09 4.59
C MET A 45 -2.80 -2.94 4.67
N LEU A 46 -3.62 -2.94 3.61
CA LEU A 46 -4.83 -3.75 3.56
C LEU A 46 -4.54 -5.25 3.47
N ILE A 47 -3.60 -5.66 2.62
CA ILE A 47 -3.25 -7.08 2.44
C ILE A 47 -2.64 -7.64 3.72
N TRP A 48 -1.73 -6.90 4.35
CA TRP A 48 -1.12 -7.29 5.62
C TRP A 48 -2.13 -7.33 6.76
N ALA A 49 -2.99 -6.33 6.89
CA ALA A 49 -4.09 -6.40 7.86
C ALA A 49 -5.02 -7.60 7.58
N THR A 50 -5.20 -7.96 6.31
CA THR A 50 -6.01 -9.13 5.91
C THR A 50 -5.32 -10.46 6.22
N ALA A 51 -3.99 -10.54 6.08
CA ALA A 51 -3.21 -11.72 6.45
C ALA A 51 -3.43 -12.10 7.92
N CYS A 52 -3.58 -11.10 8.79
CA CYS A 52 -3.78 -11.32 10.22
C CYS A 52 -5.12 -11.99 10.57
N LEU A 53 -6.13 -11.97 9.68
CA LEU A 53 -7.35 -12.76 9.89
C LEU A 53 -7.03 -14.26 9.92
N PHE A 54 -6.13 -14.70 9.04
CA PHE A 54 -5.73 -16.10 8.94
C PHE A 54 -4.67 -16.45 9.99
N GLU A 55 -3.73 -15.54 10.23
CA GLU A 55 -2.67 -15.73 11.22
C GLU A 55 -3.21 -15.79 12.65
N GLY A 56 -4.10 -14.87 13.03
CA GLY A 56 -4.76 -14.88 14.33
C GLY A 56 -5.53 -16.18 14.56
N ALA A 57 -6.38 -16.56 13.60
CA ALA A 57 -7.12 -17.81 13.67
C ALA A 57 -6.20 -19.04 13.77
N TYR A 58 -5.08 -19.06 13.03
CA TYR A 58 -4.08 -20.13 13.09
C TYR A 58 -3.43 -20.24 14.47
N LEU A 59 -2.89 -19.14 14.99
CA LEU A 59 -2.14 -19.14 16.25
C LEU A 59 -3.04 -19.41 17.46
N VAL A 60 -4.28 -18.90 17.45
CA VAL A 60 -5.29 -19.21 18.48
C VAL A 60 -5.72 -20.67 18.39
N ALA A 61 -6.03 -21.18 17.18
CA ALA A 61 -6.46 -22.55 17.01
C ALA A 61 -5.36 -23.57 17.35
N MET A 62 -4.10 -23.24 17.06
CA MET A 62 -2.92 -24.02 17.44
C MET A 62 -2.61 -23.94 18.95
N ARG A 63 -3.21 -22.99 19.67
CA ARG A 63 -2.96 -22.73 21.10
C ARG A 63 -1.50 -22.33 21.37
N SER A 64 -0.94 -21.50 20.49
CA SER A 64 0.40 -20.92 20.65
C SER A 64 0.50 -20.04 21.91
N SER A 65 1.69 -19.55 22.26
CA SER A 65 1.85 -18.68 23.43
C SER A 65 0.99 -17.41 23.32
N LEU A 66 0.53 -16.87 24.47
CA LEU A 66 -0.32 -15.68 24.49
C LEU A 66 0.27 -14.48 23.72
N PRO A 67 1.58 -14.19 23.78
CA PRO A 67 2.16 -13.11 22.98
C PRO A 67 1.97 -13.33 21.48
N LEU A 68 2.19 -14.55 20.98
CA LEU A 68 1.99 -14.89 19.57
C LEU A 68 0.52 -14.82 19.16
N GLN A 69 -0.42 -15.15 20.04
CA GLN A 69 -1.86 -14.98 19.76
C GLN A 69 -2.28 -13.51 19.68
N LEU A 70 -1.72 -12.64 20.52
CA LEU A 70 -2.06 -11.21 20.57
C LEU A 70 -1.43 -10.40 19.43
N GLN A 71 -0.25 -10.79 18.97
CA GLN A 71 0.48 -10.05 17.94
C GLN A 71 -0.33 -9.79 16.65
N PRO A 72 -0.96 -10.78 15.99
CA PRO A 72 -1.71 -10.53 14.75
C PRO A 72 -2.96 -9.67 15.01
N GLN A 73 -3.49 -9.69 16.24
CA GLN A 73 -4.60 -8.81 16.64
C GLN A 73 -4.15 -7.36 16.67
N CYS A 74 -3.09 -7.08 17.41
CA CYS A 74 -2.57 -5.73 17.53
C CYS A 74 -2.13 -5.19 16.17
N PHE A 75 -1.36 -5.97 15.42
CA PHE A 75 -0.89 -5.58 14.11
C PHE A 75 -2.03 -5.44 13.11
N GLY A 76 -2.98 -6.37 13.03
CA GLY A 76 -4.12 -6.30 12.12
C GLY A 76 -5.01 -5.08 12.38
N LEU A 77 -5.27 -4.76 13.65
CA LEU A 77 -6.04 -3.58 14.04
C LEU A 77 -5.32 -2.28 13.68
N LEU A 78 -4.05 -2.14 14.05
CA LEU A 78 -3.24 -0.94 13.76
C LEU A 78 -2.95 -0.79 12.26
N GLY A 79 -2.71 -1.90 11.56
CA GLY A 79 -2.56 -1.96 10.13
C GLY A 79 -3.79 -1.41 9.41
N ALA A 80 -4.99 -1.79 9.87
CA ALA A 80 -6.23 -1.22 9.36
C ALA A 80 -6.38 0.28 9.65
N VAL A 81 -5.89 0.78 10.80
CA VAL A 81 -5.83 2.24 11.05
C VAL A 81 -4.95 2.94 10.03
N SER A 82 -3.76 2.41 9.77
CA SER A 82 -2.84 2.98 8.78
C SER A 82 -3.43 2.90 7.36
N TRP A 83 -4.12 1.81 7.00
CA TRP A 83 -4.88 1.73 5.76
C TRP A 83 -5.99 2.80 5.68
N ALA A 84 -6.75 3.00 6.76
CA ALA A 84 -7.77 4.04 6.81
C ALA A 84 -7.19 5.46 6.70
N GLN A 85 -5.98 5.71 7.23
CA GLN A 85 -5.24 6.94 6.98
C GLN A 85 -4.90 7.10 5.49
N CYS A 86 -4.54 6.03 4.79
CA CYS A 86 -4.31 6.09 3.34
C CYS A 86 -5.58 6.46 2.57
N LEU A 87 -6.73 5.90 2.95
CA LEU A 87 -8.02 6.26 2.35
C LEU A 87 -8.35 7.75 2.56
N TYR A 88 -8.07 8.26 3.76
CA TYR A 88 -8.37 9.64 4.13
C TYR A 88 -7.41 10.65 3.50
N TYR A 89 -6.10 10.41 3.57
CA TYR A 89 -5.08 11.38 3.14
C TYR A 89 -4.72 11.26 1.65
N SER A 90 -4.58 10.05 1.09
CA SER A 90 -4.21 9.88 -0.33
C SER A 90 -5.41 9.81 -1.28
N TYR A 91 -6.49 9.13 -0.87
CA TYR A 91 -7.65 8.90 -1.75
C TYR A 91 -8.77 9.94 -1.56
N GLY A 92 -8.59 10.90 -0.65
CA GLY A 92 -9.54 12.00 -0.42
C GLY A 92 -10.90 11.55 0.12
N PHE A 93 -11.00 10.37 0.75
CA PHE A 93 -12.26 9.93 1.34
C PHE A 93 -12.63 10.86 2.50
N SER A 94 -13.92 11.10 2.71
CA SER A 94 -14.36 11.85 3.89
C SER A 94 -14.05 11.06 5.16
N LYS A 95 -13.81 11.77 6.28
CA LYS A 95 -13.51 11.15 7.59
C LYS A 95 -14.55 10.10 7.99
N ARG A 96 -15.84 10.36 7.72
CA ARG A 96 -16.93 9.41 8.00
C ARG A 96 -16.78 8.13 7.18
N LYS A 97 -16.51 8.24 5.88
CA LYS A 97 -16.30 7.07 5.01
C LYS A 97 -15.11 6.24 5.49
N ALA A 98 -13.96 6.86 5.74
CA ALA A 98 -12.76 6.16 6.22
C ALA A 98 -13.02 5.41 7.55
N ILE A 99 -13.70 6.05 8.50
CA ILE A 99 -14.09 5.40 9.77
C ILE A 99 -15.06 4.24 9.53
N THR A 100 -16.04 4.39 8.63
CA THR A 100 -16.96 3.29 8.29
C THR A 100 -16.20 2.09 7.73
N TYR A 101 -15.29 2.28 6.77
CA TYR A 101 -14.47 1.19 6.24
C TYR A 101 -13.61 0.53 7.32
N LEU A 102 -13.00 1.32 8.20
CA LEU A 102 -12.20 0.80 9.32
C LEU A 102 -13.03 -0.08 10.27
N VAL A 103 -14.18 0.43 10.72
CA VAL A 103 -15.05 -0.30 11.65
C VAL A 103 -15.64 -1.54 10.98
N SER A 104 -16.03 -1.45 9.71
CA SER A 104 -16.49 -2.61 8.94
C SER A 104 -15.40 -3.66 8.81
N PHE A 105 -14.15 -3.26 8.53
CA PHE A 105 -13.02 -4.18 8.48
C PHE A 105 -12.82 -4.88 9.82
N TRP A 106 -12.80 -4.15 10.95
CA TRP A 106 -12.66 -4.76 12.28
C TRP A 106 -13.81 -5.70 12.65
N ALA A 107 -15.04 -5.36 12.28
CA ALA A 107 -16.19 -6.24 12.49
C ALA A 107 -16.04 -7.56 11.70
N ILE A 108 -15.61 -7.46 10.44
CA ILE A 108 -15.32 -8.65 9.60
C ILE A 108 -14.16 -9.43 10.19
N PHE A 109 -13.10 -8.77 10.61
CA PHE A 109 -11.92 -9.37 11.22
C PHE A 109 -12.31 -10.23 12.43
N ALA A 110 -13.00 -9.63 13.41
CA ALA A 110 -13.42 -10.31 14.62
C ALA A 110 -14.40 -11.47 14.34
N GLY A 111 -15.37 -11.25 13.43
CA GLY A 111 -16.34 -12.27 13.05
C GLY A 111 -15.72 -13.45 12.32
N PHE A 112 -14.83 -13.18 11.36
CA PHE A 112 -14.12 -14.21 10.60
C PHE A 112 -13.20 -15.03 11.50
N GLU A 113 -12.43 -14.38 12.36
CA GLU A 113 -11.50 -15.08 13.24
C GLU A 113 -12.25 -15.98 14.23
N ALA A 114 -13.27 -15.44 14.91
CA ALA A 114 -14.08 -16.23 15.84
C ALA A 114 -14.69 -17.45 15.15
N ALA A 115 -15.33 -17.26 13.99
CA ALA A 115 -15.91 -18.34 13.20
C ALA A 115 -14.86 -19.38 12.78
N SER A 116 -13.68 -18.92 12.35
CA SER A 116 -12.56 -19.79 11.95
C SER A 116 -12.06 -20.61 13.12
N VAL A 117 -11.77 -19.99 14.27
CA VAL A 117 -11.25 -20.68 15.47
C VAL A 117 -12.21 -21.75 15.96
N PHE A 118 -13.50 -21.44 16.11
CA PHE A 118 -14.49 -22.44 16.54
C PHE A 118 -14.63 -23.58 15.53
N THR A 119 -14.57 -23.27 14.23
CA THR A 119 -14.62 -24.28 13.17
C THR A 119 -13.38 -25.17 13.20
N LEU A 120 -12.19 -24.59 13.34
CA LEU A 120 -10.92 -25.32 13.39
C LEU A 120 -10.88 -26.26 14.61
N TRP A 121 -11.27 -25.79 15.80
CA TRP A 121 -11.36 -26.64 16.99
C TRP A 121 -12.36 -27.78 16.81
N HIS A 122 -13.52 -27.52 16.21
CA HIS A 122 -14.51 -28.56 15.91
C HIS A 122 -13.98 -29.62 14.92
N LEU A 123 -13.23 -29.20 13.90
CA LEU A 123 -12.61 -30.11 12.94
C LEU A 123 -11.51 -30.95 13.58
N GLN A 124 -10.66 -30.34 14.41
CA GLN A 124 -9.63 -31.04 15.17
C GLN A 124 -10.21 -32.06 16.14
N ALA A 125 -11.33 -31.75 16.80
CA ALA A 125 -12.04 -32.68 17.67
C ALA A 125 -12.54 -33.94 16.92
N LYS A 126 -12.74 -33.82 15.60
CA LYS A 126 -13.07 -34.94 14.69
C LYS A 126 -11.84 -35.60 14.07
N GLY A 127 -10.64 -35.22 14.47
CA GLY A 127 -9.38 -35.72 13.92
C GLY A 127 -9.00 -35.13 12.56
N ILE A 128 -9.69 -34.09 12.08
CA ILE A 128 -9.40 -33.42 10.80
C ILE A 128 -8.40 -32.29 11.06
N THR A 129 -7.13 -32.48 10.68
CA THR A 129 -6.03 -31.57 11.02
C THR A 129 -5.51 -30.73 9.86
N TRP A 130 -5.79 -31.09 8.61
CA TRP A 130 -5.30 -30.38 7.41
C TRP A 130 -5.74 -28.91 7.28
N PRO A 131 -6.90 -28.45 7.79
CA PRO A 131 -7.32 -27.06 7.63
C PRO A 131 -6.45 -26.06 8.42
N LEU A 132 -5.88 -26.49 9.55
CA LEU A 132 -5.03 -25.63 10.37
C LEU A 132 -3.78 -25.14 9.60
N PRO A 133 -2.90 -26.00 9.06
CA PRO A 133 -1.73 -25.53 8.31
C PRO A 133 -2.09 -24.75 7.04
N MET A 134 -3.28 -24.95 6.45
CA MET A 134 -3.75 -24.15 5.33
C MET A 134 -3.84 -22.65 5.68
N TYR A 135 -4.30 -22.31 6.88
CA TYR A 135 -4.34 -20.91 7.33
C TYR A 135 -2.94 -20.31 7.39
N GLY A 136 -1.97 -21.06 7.90
CA GLY A 136 -0.55 -20.64 7.90
C GLY A 136 -0.03 -20.39 6.48
N TYR A 137 -0.30 -21.28 5.51
CA TYR A 137 0.11 -21.08 4.12
C TYR A 137 -0.53 -19.86 3.47
N ILE A 138 -1.82 -19.63 3.72
CA ILE A 138 -2.54 -18.44 3.23
C ILE A 138 -1.87 -17.17 3.79
N THR A 139 -1.59 -17.13 5.10
CA THR A 139 -0.87 -16.02 5.73
C THR A 139 0.48 -15.78 5.05
N THR A 140 1.29 -16.82 4.85
CA THR A 140 2.61 -16.69 4.21
C THR A 140 2.52 -16.06 2.82
N VAL A 141 1.55 -16.51 2.01
CA VAL A 141 1.33 -15.98 0.66
C VAL A 141 0.86 -14.52 0.70
N LEU A 142 -0.05 -14.18 1.62
CA LEU A 142 -0.53 -12.81 1.78
C LEU A 142 0.57 -11.86 2.26
N LEU A 143 1.42 -12.28 3.20
CA LEU A 143 2.56 -11.47 3.66
C LEU A 143 3.52 -11.15 2.50
N ALA A 144 3.87 -12.15 1.69
CA ALA A 144 4.68 -11.95 0.48
C ALA A 144 4.01 -11.00 -0.52
N MET A 145 2.73 -11.23 -0.83
CA MET A 145 1.98 -10.42 -1.79
C MET A 145 1.80 -8.97 -1.32
N GLY A 146 1.67 -8.75 -0.01
CA GLY A 146 1.50 -7.42 0.56
C GLY A 146 2.66 -6.47 0.27
N LEU A 147 3.87 -6.99 0.07
CA LEU A 147 5.04 -6.18 -0.28
C LEU A 147 5.17 -5.90 -1.78
N LEU A 148 4.48 -6.65 -2.65
CA LEU A 148 4.58 -6.46 -4.11
C LEU A 148 4.20 -5.04 -4.56
N PRO A 149 3.08 -4.43 -4.10
CA PRO A 149 2.76 -3.04 -4.42
C PRO A 149 3.87 -2.07 -4.02
N GLN A 150 4.52 -2.32 -2.88
CA GLN A 150 5.59 -1.46 -2.40
C GLN A 150 6.86 -1.59 -3.24
N TYR A 151 7.24 -2.81 -3.62
CA TYR A 151 8.36 -3.02 -4.54
C TYR A 151 8.10 -2.36 -5.90
N TYR A 152 6.86 -2.40 -6.38
CA TYR A 152 6.47 -1.72 -7.60
C TYR A 152 6.63 -0.20 -7.47
N GLU A 153 6.16 0.41 -6.37
CA GLU A 153 6.35 1.84 -6.10
C GLU A 153 7.84 2.23 -6.06
N ILE A 154 8.67 1.45 -5.36
CA ILE A 154 10.14 1.67 -5.30
C ILE A 154 10.75 1.56 -6.70
N TRP A 155 10.32 0.57 -7.50
CA TRP A 155 10.84 0.36 -8.84
C TRP A 155 10.48 1.51 -9.79
N VAL A 156 9.26 2.05 -9.70
CA VAL A 156 8.80 3.18 -10.52
C VAL A 156 9.51 4.46 -10.11
N HIS A 157 9.55 4.78 -8.81
CA HIS A 157 10.07 6.06 -8.32
C HIS A 157 11.59 6.09 -8.17
N LYS A 158 12.26 4.93 -8.22
CA LYS A 158 13.71 4.78 -8.01
C LYS A 158 14.18 5.37 -6.68
N GLU A 159 13.30 5.33 -5.68
CA GLU A 159 13.51 5.88 -4.35
C GLU A 159 12.55 5.19 -3.38
N VAL A 160 13.00 4.95 -2.15
CA VAL A 160 12.13 4.50 -1.06
C VAL A 160 11.68 5.72 -0.27
N PHE A 161 10.63 6.38 -0.77
CA PHE A 161 10.02 7.53 -0.11
C PHE A 161 8.68 7.15 0.51
N GLY A 162 8.26 7.87 1.56
CA GLY A 162 6.94 7.68 2.18
C GLY A 162 6.86 6.66 3.33
N ILE A 163 7.54 5.52 3.23
CA ILE A 163 7.63 4.55 4.33
C ILE A 163 8.46 5.09 5.51
N SER A 164 8.04 4.82 6.75
CA SER A 164 8.80 5.11 7.97
C SER A 164 9.92 4.09 8.16
N MET A 165 11.18 4.56 8.16
CA MET A 165 12.33 3.68 8.47
C MET A 165 12.23 3.08 9.88
N GLY A 166 11.63 3.79 10.84
CA GLY A 166 11.37 3.25 12.16
C GLY A 166 10.41 2.07 12.16
N PHE A 167 9.37 2.11 11.32
CA PHE A 167 8.46 0.97 11.12
C PHE A 167 9.22 -0.24 10.58
N MET A 168 10.01 -0.06 9.52
CA MET A 168 10.79 -1.15 8.89
C MET A 168 11.79 -1.78 9.85
N LEU A 169 12.51 -0.99 10.65
CA LEU A 169 13.51 -1.50 11.58
C LEU A 169 12.87 -2.29 12.74
N ILE A 170 11.74 -1.80 13.27
CA ILE A 170 11.01 -2.51 14.33
C ILE A 170 10.41 -3.81 13.78
N ASP A 171 9.93 -3.81 12.53
CA ASP A 171 9.42 -5.00 11.84
C ASP A 171 10.48 -6.10 11.71
N ILE A 172 11.64 -5.76 11.13
CA ILE A 172 12.76 -6.68 10.99
C ILE A 172 13.21 -7.21 12.35
N ALA A 173 13.31 -6.34 13.36
CA ALA A 173 13.70 -6.76 14.71
C ALA A 173 12.67 -7.73 15.30
N GLY A 174 11.37 -7.43 15.18
CA GLY A 174 10.29 -8.30 15.65
C GLY A 174 10.34 -9.67 14.98
N GLY A 175 10.49 -9.73 13.66
CA GLY A 175 10.62 -10.97 12.92
C GLY A 175 11.85 -11.79 13.33
N VAL A 176 13.00 -11.16 13.56
CA VAL A 176 14.22 -11.85 14.03
C VAL A 176 14.02 -12.46 15.42
N PHE A 177 13.45 -11.71 16.37
CA PHE A 177 13.21 -12.21 17.73
C PHE A 177 12.15 -13.33 17.75
N SER A 178 11.09 -13.21 16.94
CA SER A 178 10.06 -14.24 16.81
C SER A 178 10.59 -15.51 16.13
N ALA A 179 11.44 -15.38 15.11
CA ALA A 179 12.12 -16.54 14.50
C ALA A 179 13.08 -17.21 15.49
N ALA A 180 13.81 -16.42 16.27
CA ALA A 180 14.74 -16.92 17.27
C ALA A 180 14.04 -17.73 18.37
N SER A 181 12.84 -17.31 18.82
CA SER A 181 12.09 -18.02 19.86
C SER A 181 11.69 -19.43 19.43
N LEU A 182 11.35 -19.62 18.16
CA LEU A 182 10.90 -20.90 17.62
C LEU A 182 11.94 -22.01 17.69
N PHE A 183 13.24 -21.69 17.70
CA PHE A 183 14.30 -22.69 17.88
C PHE A 183 14.27 -23.35 19.28
N PHE A 184 13.63 -22.71 20.25
CA PHE A 184 13.44 -23.22 21.61
C PHE A 184 12.05 -23.85 21.80
N HIS A 185 11.14 -23.67 20.84
CA HIS A 185 9.80 -24.23 20.84
C HIS A 185 9.81 -25.71 20.46
N ASN A 186 9.03 -26.54 21.17
CA ASN A 186 8.91 -27.97 20.89
C ASN A 186 7.44 -28.40 20.94
N PRO A 187 6.86 -28.90 19.83
CA PRO A 187 7.50 -29.17 18.54
C PRO A 187 7.88 -27.89 17.79
N PHE A 188 8.90 -27.98 16.92
CA PHE A 188 9.34 -26.85 16.10
C PHE A 188 8.25 -26.46 15.08
N ASP A 189 7.78 -25.22 15.13
CA ASP A 189 6.81 -24.68 14.16
C ASP A 189 7.56 -24.08 12.95
N TYR A 190 7.75 -24.91 11.94
CA TYR A 190 8.42 -24.49 10.71
C TYR A 190 7.57 -23.53 9.87
N ILE A 191 6.24 -23.53 10.00
CA ILE A 191 5.36 -22.66 9.22
C ILE A 191 5.53 -21.22 9.70
N ALA A 192 5.44 -21.01 11.02
CA ALA A 192 5.69 -19.70 11.63
C ALA A 192 7.14 -19.23 11.38
N CYS A 193 8.12 -20.14 11.45
CA CYS A 193 9.52 -19.79 11.17
C CYS A 193 9.69 -19.26 9.73
N VAL A 194 9.08 -19.91 8.74
CA VAL A 194 9.11 -19.45 7.35
C VAL A 194 8.46 -18.07 7.21
N GLN A 195 7.34 -17.80 7.88
CA GLN A 195 6.68 -16.49 7.86
C GLN A 195 7.60 -15.40 8.41
N PHE A 196 8.18 -15.62 9.59
CA PHE A 196 9.06 -14.65 10.23
C PHE A 196 10.31 -14.37 9.38
N MET A 197 10.96 -15.42 8.86
CA MET A 197 12.14 -15.28 8.02
C MET A 197 11.82 -14.61 6.68
N LEU A 198 10.67 -14.90 6.08
CA LEU A 198 10.21 -14.28 4.85
C LEU A 198 10.06 -12.77 5.03
N VAL A 199 9.39 -12.32 6.09
CA VAL A 199 9.21 -10.89 6.39
C VAL A 199 10.56 -10.22 6.61
N VAL A 200 11.43 -10.81 7.44
CA VAL A 200 12.79 -10.29 7.69
C VAL A 200 13.59 -10.11 6.40
N VAL A 201 13.55 -11.07 5.49
CA VAL A 201 14.28 -11.00 4.21
C VAL A 201 13.70 -9.92 3.30
N LEU A 202 12.38 -9.90 3.13
CA LEU A 202 11.75 -8.96 2.22
C LEU A 202 11.86 -7.52 2.75
N ASP A 203 11.65 -7.28 4.03
CA ASP A 203 11.81 -5.93 4.59
C ASP A 203 13.26 -5.49 4.66
N GLY A 204 14.17 -6.43 4.93
CA GLY A 204 15.61 -6.19 4.82
C GLY A 204 16.01 -5.72 3.43
N LEU A 205 15.46 -6.31 2.38
CA LEU A 205 15.69 -5.85 1.00
C LEU A 205 15.16 -4.43 0.77
N VAL A 206 13.99 -4.08 1.28
CA VAL A 206 13.47 -2.70 1.21
C VAL A 206 14.39 -1.72 1.92
N VAL A 207 14.91 -2.06 3.11
CA VAL A 207 15.88 -1.21 3.83
C VAL A 207 17.18 -1.06 3.05
N VAL A 208 17.71 -2.13 2.47
CA VAL A 208 18.91 -2.06 1.61
C VAL A 208 18.66 -1.17 0.40
N LEU A 209 17.51 -1.29 -0.25
CA LEU A 209 17.11 -0.42 -1.36
C LEU A 209 17.00 1.04 -0.90
N ALA A 210 16.48 1.31 0.29
CA ALA A 210 16.39 2.66 0.84
C ALA A 210 17.78 3.27 1.06
N LEU A 211 18.73 2.50 1.62
CA LEU A 211 20.10 2.94 1.85
C LEU A 211 20.87 3.25 0.56
N ILE A 212 20.53 2.56 -0.54
CA ILE A 212 21.19 2.76 -1.84
C ILE A 212 20.49 3.85 -2.65
N LEU A 213 19.17 3.76 -2.81
CA LEU A 213 18.41 4.61 -3.72
C LEU A 213 18.16 6.01 -3.17
N ASN A 214 17.93 6.18 -1.86
CA ASN A 214 17.60 7.50 -1.32
C ASN A 214 18.76 8.51 -1.45
N PRO A 215 20.02 8.15 -1.12
CA PRO A 215 21.14 9.07 -1.37
C PRO A 215 21.36 9.39 -2.85
N ILE A 216 21.06 8.44 -3.75
CA ILE A 216 21.15 8.67 -5.19
C ILE A 216 20.06 9.63 -5.65
N ALA A 217 18.83 9.45 -5.17
CA ALA A 217 17.71 10.32 -5.48
C ALA A 217 17.92 11.74 -4.94
N GLU A 218 18.45 11.90 -3.73
CA GLU A 218 18.84 13.20 -3.16
C GLU A 218 19.88 13.90 -4.03
N ARG A 219 20.91 13.18 -4.49
CA ARG A 219 21.92 13.74 -5.41
C ARG A 219 21.32 14.16 -6.76
N ARG A 220 20.33 13.42 -7.27
CA ARG A 220 19.63 13.75 -8.52
C ARG A 220 18.83 15.05 -8.36
N ARG A 221 18.04 15.16 -7.29
CA ARG A 221 17.26 16.37 -6.97
C ARG A 221 18.17 17.59 -6.80
N ALA A 222 19.29 17.43 -6.09
CA ALA A 222 20.26 18.50 -5.88
C ALA A 222 21.04 18.90 -7.16
N ALA A 223 21.03 18.07 -8.21
CA ALA A 223 21.56 18.42 -9.52
C ALA A 223 20.51 19.15 -10.37
N GLU A 224 19.26 18.66 -10.36
CA GLU A 224 18.12 19.29 -11.03
C GLU A 224 17.88 20.73 -10.52
N ASP A 225 17.89 20.94 -9.19
CA ASP A 225 17.72 22.28 -8.59
C ASP A 225 18.82 23.27 -9.05
N LYS A 226 20.05 22.78 -9.26
CA LYS A 226 21.16 23.62 -9.73
C LYS A 226 21.02 24.00 -11.19
N ASP A 227 20.53 23.09 -12.02
CA ASP A 227 20.29 23.36 -13.44
C ASP A 227 19.13 24.36 -13.60
N ASP A 228 18.05 24.23 -12.81
CA ASP A 228 16.93 25.18 -12.78
C ASP A 228 17.37 26.60 -12.34
N ASP A 229 18.23 26.70 -11.32
CA ASP A 229 18.80 27.98 -10.86
C ASP A 229 19.70 28.63 -11.95
N LEU A 230 20.43 27.81 -12.72
CA LEU A 230 21.26 28.29 -13.83
C LEU A 230 20.41 28.77 -15.02
N GLU A 231 19.30 28.10 -15.34
CA GLU A 231 18.36 28.56 -16.37
C GLU A 231 17.60 29.83 -15.95
N ALA A 232 17.18 29.94 -14.69
CA ALA A 232 16.50 31.13 -14.17
C ALA A 232 17.41 32.36 -14.06
N GLY A 233 18.73 32.16 -13.92
CA GLY A 233 19.74 33.21 -13.85
C GLY A 233 20.34 33.63 -15.20
N ALA A 234 20.01 32.96 -16.30
CA ALA A 234 20.51 33.30 -17.62
C ALA A 234 19.88 34.62 -18.11
N PRO A 235 20.66 35.63 -18.54
CA PRO A 235 20.10 36.88 -19.02
C PRO A 235 19.24 36.61 -20.26
N GLU A 236 18.01 37.15 -20.25
CA GLU A 236 17.11 37.14 -21.41
C GLU A 236 17.88 37.66 -22.63
N VAL A 237 18.18 36.77 -23.57
CA VAL A 237 18.87 37.12 -24.81
C VAL A 237 17.92 38.00 -25.61
N SER A 238 18.05 39.31 -25.39
CA SER A 238 17.38 40.33 -26.19
C SER A 238 17.72 40.08 -27.66
N GLN A 239 16.69 39.74 -28.44
CA GLN A 239 16.81 39.60 -29.89
C GLN A 239 17.30 40.94 -30.46
N PRO A 240 18.33 40.96 -31.33
CA PRO A 240 18.82 42.21 -31.90
C PRO A 240 17.75 42.85 -32.78
N PRO A 241 17.52 44.18 -32.66
CA PRO A 241 16.42 44.88 -33.31
C PRO A 241 16.77 45.23 -34.76
N GLU A 242 16.90 44.24 -35.66
CA GLU A 242 17.20 44.57 -37.07
C GLU A 242 16.83 43.44 -38.05
N ALA A 243 15.54 43.22 -38.27
CA ALA A 243 15.06 42.49 -39.45
C ALA A 243 13.65 42.87 -39.93
N GLN A 244 13.09 44.01 -39.49
CA GLN A 244 11.75 44.45 -39.93
C GLN A 244 11.76 45.63 -40.93
N HIS A 245 12.91 46.18 -41.30
CA HIS A 245 12.98 47.39 -42.14
C HIS A 245 13.33 47.16 -43.63
N LEU A 246 13.31 45.92 -44.15
CA LEU A 246 13.70 45.65 -45.55
C LEU A 246 12.58 45.18 -46.49
N LEU A 247 11.30 45.27 -46.10
CA LEU A 247 10.18 45.00 -47.02
C LEU A 247 9.15 46.14 -47.03
N GLY A 248 9.64 47.38 -47.11
CA GLY A 248 8.84 48.54 -47.54
C GLY A 248 9.03 48.77 -49.03
N GLY A 249 8.19 48.14 -49.88
CA GLY A 249 8.23 48.42 -51.31
C GLY A 249 7.37 47.52 -52.19
N SER A 250 6.19 48.04 -52.58
CA SER A 250 5.37 47.69 -53.74
C SER A 250 4.30 46.57 -53.64
N SER A 251 3.06 47.08 -53.64
CA SER A 251 1.90 46.70 -54.47
C SER A 251 1.21 45.33 -54.29
N SER A 252 -0.01 45.44 -53.74
CA SER A 252 -1.28 44.87 -54.24
C SER A 252 -1.39 43.36 -54.47
N PHE A 253 -2.17 42.67 -53.62
CA PHE A 253 -3.34 41.89 -54.08
C PHE A 253 -4.23 41.41 -52.91
N SER A 254 -5.55 41.60 -53.06
CA SER A 254 -6.74 40.95 -52.43
C SER A 254 -6.75 40.60 -50.94
N ARG A 255 -7.55 41.30 -50.12
CA ARG A 255 -9.00 41.06 -49.82
C ARG A 255 -9.32 39.68 -49.23
N TYR A 256 -9.62 39.65 -47.93
CA TYR A 256 -10.93 39.36 -47.28
C TYR A 256 -10.67 39.28 -45.76
N GLY A 257 -11.07 40.29 -44.97
CA GLY A 257 -12.29 40.24 -44.14
C GLY A 257 -11.98 39.62 -42.76
N ALA A 258 -11.47 40.37 -41.78
CA ALA A 258 -12.20 41.19 -40.79
C ALA A 258 -13.02 40.40 -39.74
N ALA A 259 -12.74 40.71 -38.46
CA ALA A 259 -13.49 40.49 -37.20
C ALA A 259 -12.65 39.69 -36.18
N GLU A 260 -11.92 40.37 -35.28
CA GLU A 260 -12.36 40.88 -33.97
C GLU A 260 -12.14 39.87 -32.83
N GLY A 261 -11.43 40.31 -31.77
CA GLY A 261 -11.56 39.76 -30.42
C GLY A 261 -10.33 39.05 -29.84
N MET A 262 -9.35 39.80 -29.35
CA MET A 262 -8.48 39.33 -28.26
C MET A 262 -9.27 39.35 -26.93
N PRO A 263 -8.94 38.46 -25.97
CA PRO A 263 -8.26 39.00 -24.79
C PRO A 263 -7.00 38.22 -24.38
N ALA A 264 -6.22 38.91 -23.54
CA ALA A 264 -4.81 38.71 -23.17
C ALA A 264 -4.59 37.60 -22.09
N PRO A 265 -3.33 37.36 -21.63
CA PRO A 265 -2.83 36.07 -21.16
C PRO A 265 -3.04 35.78 -19.67
N GLY A 266 -3.03 34.49 -19.30
CA GLY A 266 -2.75 34.03 -17.94
C GLY A 266 -3.74 33.01 -17.37
N ARG A 267 -3.40 31.71 -17.46
CA ARG A 267 -3.69 30.72 -16.39
C ARG A 267 -2.92 29.41 -16.62
N ARG A 268 -2.34 28.91 -15.53
CA ARG A 268 -1.59 27.65 -15.40
C ARG A 268 -2.30 26.49 -16.10
N VAL A 269 -1.56 25.74 -16.91
CA VAL A 269 -1.98 24.43 -17.41
C VAL A 269 -1.92 23.45 -16.23
N SER A 270 -3.10 23.10 -15.71
CA SER A 270 -3.28 21.92 -14.88
C SER A 270 -3.09 20.70 -15.78
N VAL A 271 -2.02 19.93 -15.59
CA VAL A 271 -1.87 18.64 -16.25
C VAL A 271 -2.99 17.72 -15.77
N ALA A 272 -3.70 17.19 -16.75
CA ALA A 272 -4.93 16.43 -16.59
C ALA A 272 -4.69 15.08 -15.88
N ALA A 273 -5.71 14.69 -15.12
CA ALA A 273 -5.86 13.40 -14.47
C ALA A 273 -5.75 12.23 -15.45
N VAL A 274 -5.09 11.15 -15.00
CA VAL A 274 -5.09 9.83 -15.64
C VAL A 274 -6.51 9.23 -15.52
N PRO A 275 -7.10 8.63 -16.59
CA PRO A 275 -8.49 8.19 -16.54
C PRO A 275 -8.70 6.94 -15.66
N HIS A 276 -9.67 7.04 -14.77
CA HIS A 276 -10.30 5.92 -14.07
C HIS A 276 -11.01 5.00 -15.07
N PHE A 277 -10.69 3.70 -15.04
CA PHE A 277 -11.50 2.67 -15.69
C PHE A 277 -12.82 2.48 -14.92
N GLY A 278 -13.89 3.06 -15.47
CA GLY A 278 -15.26 2.91 -14.99
C GLY A 278 -15.97 1.74 -15.68
N SER A 279 -16.48 0.83 -14.84
CA SER A 279 -17.52 -0.15 -15.15
C SER A 279 -18.74 0.53 -15.80
N VAL A 280 -19.31 -0.07 -16.86
CA VAL A 280 -20.66 0.26 -17.33
C VAL A 280 -21.45 -1.02 -17.57
N HIS A 281 -22.50 -1.15 -16.77
CA HIS A 281 -23.62 -2.06 -16.95
C HIS A 281 -24.66 -1.42 -17.89
N ASN A 282 -25.20 -2.25 -18.78
CA ASN A 282 -26.60 -2.31 -19.21
C ASN A 282 -27.25 -1.08 -19.91
N HIS A 283 -27.59 -1.25 -21.19
CA HIS A 283 -28.56 -0.41 -21.89
C HIS A 283 -29.66 -1.27 -22.52
N SER A 284 -30.86 -1.13 -21.97
CA SER A 284 -32.14 -1.41 -22.61
C SER A 284 -32.49 -0.28 -23.58
N HIS A 285 -32.88 -0.61 -24.82
CA HIS A 285 -34.07 -0.05 -25.49
C HIS A 285 -34.32 -0.70 -26.87
N MET A 286 -35.53 -1.23 -27.02
CA MET A 286 -36.18 -1.70 -28.26
C MET A 286 -36.41 -0.55 -29.26
N PRO A 287 -36.65 -0.90 -30.53
CA PRO A 287 -37.86 -0.37 -31.18
C PRO A 287 -38.71 -1.46 -31.85
N GLN A 288 -40.03 -1.25 -31.78
CA GLN A 288 -41.06 -2.06 -32.41
C GLN A 288 -41.03 -1.98 -33.94
N ARG A 289 -41.38 -3.08 -34.60
CA ARG A 289 -41.91 -3.09 -35.97
C ARG A 289 -43.17 -3.98 -36.03
N LYS A 290 -44.28 -3.36 -36.46
CA LYS A 290 -45.57 -3.98 -36.76
C LYS A 290 -45.57 -4.63 -38.16
N ASN A 291 -46.59 -5.47 -38.36
CA ASN A 291 -47.08 -6.17 -39.57
C ASN A 291 -46.64 -7.64 -39.59
N SER A 292 -47.47 -8.66 -39.84
CA SER A 292 -48.87 -8.74 -40.29
C SER A 292 -49.25 -10.23 -40.38
N THR A 293 -50.42 -10.60 -39.87
CA THR A 293 -51.43 -11.55 -40.43
C THR A 293 -51.11 -13.04 -40.73
N GLN A 294 -52.16 -13.86 -40.50
CA GLN A 294 -52.43 -15.27 -40.89
C GLN A 294 -51.74 -16.34 -40.03
N GLY A 295 -52.41 -17.31 -39.38
CA GLY A 295 -53.72 -17.93 -39.64
C GLY A 295 -53.50 -19.34 -40.22
N GLN A 296 -54.04 -20.37 -39.54
CA GLN A 296 -53.99 -21.82 -39.86
C GLN A 296 -52.64 -22.49 -39.50
N ASN A 297 -52.55 -23.65 -38.85
CA ASN A 297 -53.48 -24.73 -38.46
C ASN A 297 -53.10 -25.26 -37.07
#